data_AF-A0A5N3WVI4-F1
#
_entry.id   AF-A0A5N3WVI4-F1
#
_cell.length_a   1.000
_cell.length_b   1.000
_cell.length_c   1.000
_cell.angle_alpha   90.00
_cell.angle_beta   90.00
_cell.angle_gamma   90.00
#
_symmetry.space_group_name_H-M   'P 1'
#
loop_
_entity.id
_entity.type
_entity.pdbx_description
1 polymer ?
#
loop_
_entity_poly.entity_id
_entity_poly.type
_entity_poly.pdbx_seq_one_letter_code
_entity_poly.pdbx_strand_id
1 'polypeptide(L)'
;MSQWNQVQQLEIKFLEQVDQFYDDNFPMEIRHLLAQWIENQDWEAASNNETMATILLQNLLIQLDEQLGRVSKEKNLLLIHNLKRIRKVLQNGLCILECLKKSKSKINKFVT
;
A
#
# COMPACT_ATOMS: atom_id res chain seq x y z
N MET A 1 -11.49 -4.82 -10.64
CA MET A 1 -11.85 -4.15 -9.37
C MET A 1 -10.83 -4.59 -8.34
N SER A 2 -10.28 -3.67 -7.54
CA SER A 2 -9.34 -4.06 -6.48
C SER A 2 -10.08 -4.68 -5.29
N GLN A 3 -9.44 -5.60 -4.57
CA GLN A 3 -9.96 -6.17 -3.33
C GLN A 3 -10.19 -5.07 -2.28
N TRP A 4 -9.37 -4.02 -2.30
CA TRP A 4 -9.58 -2.84 -1.45
C TRP A 4 -10.96 -2.18 -1.62
N ASN A 5 -11.49 -2.11 -2.85
CA ASN A 5 -12.83 -1.55 -3.08
C ASN A 5 -13.92 -2.43 -2.47
N GLN A 6 -13.72 -3.75 -2.42
CA GLN A 6 -14.65 -4.67 -1.76
C GLN A 6 -14.58 -4.51 -0.25
N VAL A 7 -13.38 -4.28 0.31
CA VAL A 7 -13.21 -3.98 1.74
C VAL A 7 -14.01 -2.73 2.15
N GLN A 8 -14.00 -1.68 1.32
CA GLN A 8 -14.79 -0.46 1.60
C GLN A 8 -16.32 -0.69 1.57
N GLN A 9 -16.78 -1.79 0.98
CA GLN A 9 -18.19 -2.19 0.96
C GLN A 9 -18.57 -3.15 2.10
N LEU A 10 -17.60 -3.58 2.92
CA LEU A 10 -17.88 -4.45 4.07
C LEU A 10 -18.62 -3.70 5.18
N GLU A 11 -19.26 -4.48 6.06
CA GLU A 11 -19.86 -3.95 7.28
C GLU A 11 -18.82 -3.23 8.16
N ILE A 12 -19.27 -2.23 8.93
CA ILE A 12 -18.45 -1.39 9.81
C ILE A 12 -17.54 -2.23 10.74
N LYS A 13 -18.05 -3.35 11.25
CA LYS A 13 -17.29 -4.29 12.10
C LYS A 13 -16.03 -4.86 11.45
N PHE A 14 -16.00 -4.97 10.13
CA PHE A 14 -14.82 -5.40 9.37
C PHE A 14 -13.92 -4.22 9.03
N LEU A 15 -14.50 -3.05 8.75
CA LEU A 15 -13.75 -1.82 8.55
C LEU A 15 -12.96 -1.44 9.81
N GLU A 16 -13.54 -1.57 11.01
CA GLU A 16 -12.83 -1.35 12.27
C GLU A 16 -11.68 -2.34 12.48
N GLN A 17 -11.87 -3.62 12.10
CA GLN A 17 -10.77 -4.60 12.15
C GLN A 17 -9.66 -4.22 11.18
N VAL A 18 -10.02 -3.78 9.97
CA VAL A 18 -9.06 -3.35 8.95
C VAL A 18 -8.31 -2.11 9.41
N ASP A 19 -9.01 -1.12 10.00
CA ASP A 19 -8.45 0.12 10.55
C ASP A 19 -7.42 -0.16 11.67
N GLN A 20 -7.73 -1.08 12.58
CA GLN A 20 -6.81 -1.53 13.63
C GLN A 20 -5.51 -2.16 13.12
N PHE A 21 -5.40 -2.50 11.83
CA PHE A 21 -4.15 -3.00 11.24
C PHE A 21 -3.28 -1.90 10.63
N TYR A 22 -3.84 -0.72 10.37
CA TYR A 22 -3.12 0.44 9.86
C TYR A 22 -2.67 1.32 11.03
N ASP A 23 -1.61 0.90 11.74
CA ASP A 23 -0.89 1.75 12.70
C ASP A 23 -0.11 2.88 12.00
N ASP A 24 0.41 3.84 12.79
CA ASP A 24 1.24 4.98 12.33
C ASP A 24 2.41 4.59 11.39
N ASN A 25 2.86 3.32 11.44
CA ASN A 25 3.93 2.81 10.59
C ASN A 25 3.53 2.58 9.12
N PHE A 26 2.25 2.32 8.81
CA PHE A 26 1.81 2.06 7.44
C PHE A 26 0.52 2.82 7.08
N PRO A 27 0.62 3.91 6.29
CA PRO A 27 -0.51 4.76 6.00
C PRO A 27 -1.49 4.12 5.01
N MET A 28 -2.78 4.25 5.33
CA MET A 28 -3.88 3.74 4.53
C MET A 28 -3.89 4.29 3.10
N GLU A 29 -3.40 5.52 2.87
CA GLU A 29 -3.29 6.11 1.53
C GLU A 29 -2.44 5.30 0.55
N ILE A 30 -1.33 4.68 0.98
CA ILE A 30 -0.55 3.82 0.06
C ILE A 30 -1.38 2.63 -0.36
N ARG A 31 -2.08 2.02 0.61
CA ARG A 31 -2.92 0.87 0.31
C ARG A 31 -4.02 1.27 -0.67
N HIS A 32 -4.65 2.42 -0.49
CA HIS A 32 -5.72 2.88 -1.35
C HIS A 32 -5.23 3.23 -2.76
N LEU A 33 -4.19 4.07 -2.87
CA LEU A 33 -3.69 4.58 -4.14
C LEU A 33 -3.01 3.49 -4.98
N LEU A 34 -2.30 2.57 -4.32
CA LEU A 34 -1.60 1.48 -4.98
C LEU A 34 -2.32 0.14 -4.80
N ALA A 35 -3.61 0.14 -4.44
CA ALA A 35 -4.39 -1.07 -4.15
C ALA A 35 -4.23 -2.13 -5.25
N GLN A 36 -4.48 -1.71 -6.49
CA GLN A 36 -4.42 -2.56 -7.67
C GLN A 36 -2.99 -3.03 -7.96
N TRP A 37 -1.99 -2.16 -7.79
CA TRP A 37 -0.59 -2.54 -8.00
C TRP A 37 -0.14 -3.57 -6.97
N ILE A 38 -0.43 -3.33 -5.69
CA ILE A 38 -0.10 -4.22 -4.56
C ILE A 38 -0.74 -5.60 -4.75
N GLU A 39 -1.99 -5.64 -5.21
CA GLU A 39 -2.70 -6.90 -5.44
C GLU A 39 -2.09 -7.73 -6.58
N ASN A 40 -1.53 -7.07 -7.59
CA ASN A 40 -0.87 -7.71 -8.71
C ASN A 40 0.56 -8.18 -8.41
N GLN A 41 1.15 -7.80 -7.28
CA GLN A 41 2.52 -8.22 -6.93
C GLN A 41 2.57 -9.59 -6.25
N ASP A 42 3.66 -10.31 -6.50
CA ASP A 42 4.00 -11.58 -5.88
C ASP A 42 4.81 -11.38 -4.58
N TRP A 43 4.08 -11.27 -3.47
CA TRP A 43 4.66 -11.03 -2.14
C TRP A 43 5.31 -12.28 -1.55
N GLU A 44 4.95 -13.48 -2.01
CA GLU A 44 5.60 -14.71 -1.56
C GLU A 44 7.01 -14.80 -2.14
N ALA A 45 7.16 -14.54 -3.44
CA ALA A 45 8.47 -14.47 -4.08
C ALA A 45 9.37 -13.40 -3.45
N ALA A 46 8.82 -12.20 -3.17
CA ALA A 46 9.57 -11.13 -2.52
C ALA A 46 9.95 -11.43 -1.07
N SER A 47 9.11 -12.15 -0.33
CA SER A 47 9.44 -12.57 1.04
C SER A 47 10.55 -13.61 1.09
N ASN A 48 10.67 -14.45 0.06
CA ASN A 48 11.67 -15.51 0.00
C ASN A 48 12.98 -15.05 -0.66
N ASN A 49 12.97 -13.92 -1.38
CA ASN A 49 14.11 -13.44 -2.14
C ASN A 49 14.33 -11.94 -1.93
N GLU A 50 15.43 -11.58 -1.27
CA GLU A 50 15.82 -10.19 -0.97
C GLU A 50 16.00 -9.33 -2.23
N THR A 51 16.50 -9.93 -3.32
CA THR A 51 16.62 -9.24 -4.61
C THR A 51 15.24 -8.87 -5.15
N MET A 52 14.27 -9.78 -5.05
CA MET A 52 12.90 -9.54 -5.47
C MET A 52 12.20 -8.51 -4.57
N ALA A 53 12.45 -8.54 -3.26
CA ALA A 53 12.00 -7.50 -2.33
C ALA A 53 12.53 -6.12 -2.73
N THR A 54 13.82 -6.02 -3.07
CA THR A 54 14.44 -4.77 -3.51
C THR A 54 13.82 -4.27 -4.82
N ILE A 55 13.58 -5.16 -5.78
CA ILE A 55 12.92 -4.82 -7.05
C ILE A 55 11.48 -4.33 -6.80
N LEU A 56 10.71 -5.01 -5.94
CA LEU A 56 9.36 -4.56 -5.59
C LEU A 56 9.37 -3.21 -4.89
N LEU A 57 10.33 -2.95 -4.01
CA LEU A 57 10.46 -1.65 -3.35
C LEU A 57 10.76 -0.55 -4.37
N GLN A 58 11.66 -0.80 -5.32
CA GLN A 58 11.97 0.14 -6.40
C GLN A 58 10.74 0.39 -7.28
N ASN A 59 10.02 -0.66 -7.67
CA ASN A 59 8.80 -0.54 -8.46
C ASN A 59 7.71 0.23 -7.69
N LEU A 60 7.57 0.00 -6.38
CA LEU A 60 6.64 0.73 -5.52
C LEU A 60 6.97 2.23 -5.50
N LEU A 61 8.25 2.60 -5.39
CA LEU A 61 8.69 3.99 -5.45
C LEU A 61 8.36 4.63 -6.80
N ILE A 62 8.57 3.92 -7.92
CA ILE A 62 8.22 4.40 -9.27
C ILE A 62 6.71 4.65 -9.36
N GLN A 63 5.88 3.72 -8.92
CA GLN A 63 4.43 3.87 -8.91
C GLN A 63 3.98 5.06 -8.06
N LEU A 64 4.64 5.26 -6.91
CA LEU A 64 4.40 6.41 -6.03
C LEU A 64 4.70 7.73 -6.75
N ASP A 65 5.82 7.80 -7.47
CA ASP A 65 6.20 8.98 -8.24
C ASP A 65 5.25 9.27 -9.40
N GLU A 66 4.74 8.23 -10.07
CA GLU A 66 3.69 8.40 -11.08
C GLU A 66 2.41 8.99 -10.47
N GLN A 67 1.98 8.48 -9.31
CA GLN A 67 0.82 9.01 -8.60
C GLN A 67 1.08 10.45 -8.14
N LEU A 68 2.27 10.74 -7.61
CA LEU A 68 2.69 12.08 -7.19
C LEU A 68 2.63 13.06 -8.37
N GLY A 69 3.08 12.64 -9.55
CA GLY A 69 2.98 13.41 -10.79
C GLY A 69 1.53 13.71 -11.21
N ARG A 70 0.60 12.75 -11.02
CA ARG A 70 -0.83 12.95 -11.27
C ARG A 70 -1.47 13.91 -10.27
N VAL A 71 -1.29 13.67 -8.97
CA VAL A 71 -1.91 14.50 -7.92
C VAL A 71 -1.34 15.91 -7.84
N SER A 72 -0.09 16.09 -8.28
CA SER A 72 0.54 17.40 -8.45
C SER A 72 -0.20 18.24 -9.50
N LYS A 73 -0.68 17.63 -10.58
CA LYS A 73 -1.50 18.32 -11.59
C LYS A 73 -2.88 18.69 -11.06
N GLU A 74 -3.45 17.86 -10.19
CA GLU A 74 -4.73 18.11 -9.52
C GLU A 74 -4.63 19.15 -8.37
N LYS A 75 -3.42 19.62 -8.04
CA LYS A 75 -3.14 20.56 -6.94
C LYS A 75 -3.63 20.08 -5.57
N ASN A 76 -3.69 18.76 -5.36
CA ASN A 76 -4.10 18.16 -4.09
C ASN A 76 -2.95 18.19 -3.07
N LEU A 77 -2.74 19.34 -2.42
CA LEU A 77 -1.62 19.57 -1.48
C LEU A 77 -1.54 18.52 -0.36
N LEU A 78 -2.68 18.12 0.19
CA LEU A 78 -2.75 17.10 1.25
C LEU A 78 -2.22 15.75 0.75
N LEU A 79 -2.68 15.30 -0.42
CA LEU A 79 -2.23 14.05 -1.01
C LEU A 79 -0.75 14.12 -1.40
N ILE A 80 -0.30 15.24 -1.97
CA ILE A 80 1.11 15.46 -2.32
C ILE A 80 1.99 15.37 -1.07
N HIS A 81 1.59 16.02 0.03
CA HIS A 81 2.31 15.97 1.30
C HIS A 81 2.38 14.54 1.84
N ASN A 82 1.25 13.83 1.85
CA ASN A 82 1.19 12.46 2.34
C ASN A 82 2.08 11.54 1.48
N LEU A 83 1.97 11.59 0.15
CA LEU A 83 2.83 10.81 -0.74
C LEU A 83 4.32 11.11 -0.55
N LYS A 84 4.71 12.39 -0.40
CA LYS A 84 6.10 12.77 -0.10
C LYS A 84 6.58 12.22 1.23
N ARG A 85 5.75 12.28 2.27
CA ARG A 85 6.06 11.69 3.59
C ARG A 85 6.31 10.20 3.43
N ILE A 86 5.41 9.50 2.74
CA ILE A 86 5.49 8.04 2.61
C ILE A 86 6.67 7.62 1.77
N ARG A 87 6.97 8.34 0.70
CA ARG A 87 8.19 8.11 -0.10
C ARG A 87 9.44 8.13 0.79
N LYS A 88 9.54 9.07 1.72
CA LYS A 88 10.66 9.12 2.69
C LYS A 88 10.66 7.91 3.63
N VAL A 89 9.50 7.51 4.14
CA VAL A 89 9.40 6.31 4.99
C VAL A 89 9.82 5.05 4.22
N LEU A 90 9.41 4.92 2.96
CA LEU A 90 9.77 3.82 2.07
C LEU A 90 11.26 3.74 1.76
N GLN A 91 11.90 4.88 1.54
CA GLN A 91 13.35 4.94 1.34
C GLN A 91 14.13 4.53 2.60
N ASN A 92 13.52 4.64 3.78
CA ASN A 92 14.17 4.39 5.06
C ASN A 92 13.88 2.99 5.63
N GLY A 93 13.08 2.12 4.98
CA GLY A 93 12.75 0.84 5.60
C GLY A 93 12.17 -0.25 4.69
N LEU A 94 12.86 -1.39 4.66
CA LEU A 94 12.37 -2.69 4.15
C LEU A 94 11.13 -3.21 4.88
N CYS A 95 10.86 -2.74 6.12
CA CYS A 95 9.70 -3.14 6.92
C CYS A 95 8.35 -2.91 6.21
N ILE A 96 8.27 -1.97 5.26
CA ILE A 96 7.00 -1.71 4.56
C ILE A 96 6.60 -2.87 3.64
N LEU A 97 7.54 -3.63 3.07
CA LEU A 97 7.17 -4.80 2.26
C LEU A 97 6.49 -5.87 3.10
N GLU A 98 6.97 -6.08 4.33
CA GLU A 98 6.33 -6.99 5.29
C GLU A 98 4.96 -6.47 5.73
N CYS A 99 4.82 -5.15 5.96
CA CYS A 99 3.51 -4.54 6.23
C CYS A 99 2.53 -4.71 5.05
N LEU A 100 3.00 -4.53 3.81
CA LEU A 100 2.21 -4.71 2.59
C LEU A 100 1.76 -6.16 2.40
N LYS A 101 2.68 -7.11 2.61
CA LYS A 101 2.38 -8.54 2.59
C LYS A 101 1.33 -8.91 3.64
N LYS A 102 1.50 -8.43 4.89
CA LYS A 102 0.57 -8.67 6.00
C LYS A 102 -0.81 -8.08 5.69
N SER A 103 -0.85 -6.85 5.18
CA SER A 103 -2.06 -6.16 4.72
C SER A 103 -2.79 -6.97 3.63
N LYS A 104 -2.10 -7.41 2.57
CA LYS A 104 -2.70 -8.22 1.50
C LYS A 104 -3.25 -9.55 2.01
N SER A 105 -2.45 -10.31 2.77
CA SER A 105 -2.87 -11.61 3.32
C SER A 105 -4.13 -11.49 4.17
N LYS A 106 -4.24 -10.41 4.95
CA LYS A 106 -5.37 -10.19 5.85
C LYS A 106 -6.62 -9.72 5.13
N ILE A 107 -6.50 -8.79 4.17
CA ILE A 107 -7.61 -8.38 3.30
C ILE A 107 -8.17 -9.58 2.54
N ASN A 108 -7.30 -10.48 2.04
CA ASN A 108 -7.74 -11.68 1.34
C ASN A 108 -8.64 -12.57 2.22
N LYS A 109 -8.46 -12.57 3.55
CA LYS A 109 -9.32 -13.29 4.49
C LYS A 109 -10.70 -12.66 4.69
N PHE A 110 -10.88 -11.38 4.37
CA PHE A 110 -12.17 -10.69 4.49
C PHE A 110 -12.98 -10.70 3.19
N VAL A 111 -12.32 -10.95 2.06
CA VAL A 111 -12.90 -10.86 0.71
C VAL A 111 -13.12 -12.26 0.08
N THR A 112 -12.63 -13.32 0.71
CA THR A 112 -12.89 -14.73 0.34
C THR A 112 -14.05 -15.27 1.15
#